data_AF-A0A8S9WIL0-F1
#
_entry.id   AF-A0A8S9WIL0-F1
#
_cell.length_a   1.000
_cell.length_b   1.000
_cell.length_c   1.000
_cell.angle_alpha   90.00
_cell.angle_beta   90.00
_cell.angle_gamma   90.00
#
_symmetry.space_group_name_H-M   'P 1'
#
loop_
_entity.id
_entity.type
_entity.pdbx_description
1 polymer ?
#
loop_
_entity_poly.entity_id
_entity_poly.type
_entity_poly.pdbx_seq_one_letter_code
_entity_poly.pdbx_strand_id
1 'polypeptide(L)'
;MEKVNLVELAKHIVSLQRDIFAEISRSGKLNPEKATLLADCRDYCFYLVLDILEEESEDVTEIVEQLMKCEAYASGKGDQFHNGFFFTLSQLLAIKYKVRLLRGDAINRENFKESWLRTREELRV
;
A
#
# COMPACT_ATOMS: atom_id res chain seq x y z
N MET A 1 3.50 -18.16 1.45
CA MET A 1 4.37 -17.47 0.46
C MET A 1 5.74 -17.21 1.07
N GLU A 2 6.85 -17.20 0.31
CA GLU A 2 8.18 -16.89 0.87
C GLU A 2 8.25 -15.43 1.38
N LYS A 3 8.94 -15.20 2.51
CA LYS A 3 9.08 -13.88 3.14
C LYS A 3 10.04 -13.03 2.30
N VAL A 4 9.50 -12.02 1.62
CA VAL A 4 10.27 -11.04 0.83
C VAL A 4 10.47 -9.77 1.66
N ASN A 5 11.61 -9.11 1.51
CA ASN A 5 11.84 -7.78 2.08
C ASN A 5 11.01 -6.74 1.31
N LEU A 6 9.94 -6.23 1.94
CA LEU A 6 8.99 -5.33 1.28
C LEU A 6 9.63 -4.01 0.86
N VAL A 7 10.58 -3.49 1.63
CA VAL A 7 11.25 -2.21 1.31
C VAL A 7 12.15 -2.37 0.10
N GLU A 8 12.88 -3.48 -0.03
CA GLU A 8 13.65 -3.76 -1.25
C GLU A 8 12.75 -3.99 -2.46
N LEU A 9 11.63 -4.72 -2.28
CA LEU A 9 10.64 -4.90 -3.34
C LEU A 9 10.05 -3.56 -3.81
N ALA A 10 9.74 -2.64 -2.89
CA ALA A 10 9.25 -1.31 -3.21
C ALA A 10 10.28 -0.49 -4.02
N LYS A 11 11.58 -0.63 -3.72
CA LYS A 11 12.64 0.00 -4.53
C LYS A 11 12.62 -0.52 -5.97
N HIS A 12 12.46 -1.83 -6.15
CA HIS A 12 12.35 -2.44 -7.48
C HIS A 12 11.10 -1.97 -8.22
N ILE A 13 9.94 -1.95 -7.56
CA ILE A 13 8.67 -1.46 -8.12
C ILE A 13 8.82 -0.03 -8.65
N VAL A 14 9.33 0.89 -7.83
CA VAL A 14 9.52 2.30 -8.21
C VAL A 14 10.52 2.44 -9.37
N SER A 15 11.62 1.66 -9.34
CA SER A 15 12.60 1.68 -10.42
C SER A 15 12.02 1.16 -11.74
N LEU A 16 11.32 0.02 -11.70
CA LEU A 16 10.68 -0.59 -12.87
C LEU A 16 9.64 0.35 -13.49
N GLN A 17 8.80 0.98 -12.67
CA GLN A 17 7.80 1.93 -13.16
C GLN A 17 8.44 3.09 -13.91
N ARG A 18 9.52 3.66 -13.36
CA ARG A 18 10.27 4.75 -13.98
C ARG A 18 10.92 4.30 -15.29
N ASP A 19 11.54 3.13 -15.30
CA ASP A 19 12.22 2.59 -16.47
C ASP A 19 11.24 2.31 -17.61
N ILE A 20 10.08 1.72 -17.29
CA ILE A 20 8.99 1.49 -18.25
C ILE A 20 8.50 2.81 -18.84
N PHE A 21 8.22 3.83 -18.02
CA PHE A 21 7.79 5.12 -18.54
C PHE A 21 8.85 5.77 -19.43
N ALA A 22 10.13 5.72 -19.03
CA ALA A 22 11.22 6.25 -19.83
C ALA A 22 11.40 5.50 -21.16
N GLU A 23 11.14 4.18 -21.21
CA GLU A 23 11.15 3.40 -22.45
C GLU A 23 9.98 3.75 -23.36
N ILE A 24 8.77 3.91 -22.82
CA ILE A 24 7.60 4.34 -23.56
C ILE A 24 7.83 5.74 -24.14
N SER A 25 8.34 6.68 -23.35
CA SER A 25 8.63 8.04 -23.81
C SER A 25 9.70 8.08 -24.92
N ARG A 26 10.67 7.17 -24.91
CA ARG A 26 11.75 7.11 -25.92
C ARG A 26 11.34 6.36 -27.19
N SER A 27 10.68 5.23 -27.05
CA SER A 27 10.45 4.27 -28.15
C SER A 27 9.00 4.19 -28.61
N GLY A 28 8.06 4.75 -27.85
CA GLY A 28 6.62 4.60 -28.04
C GLY A 28 6.10 3.19 -27.74
N LYS A 29 6.95 2.27 -27.28
CA LYS A 29 6.61 0.86 -27.05
C LYS A 29 6.79 0.49 -25.59
N LEU A 30 5.86 -0.33 -25.09
CA LEU A 30 5.94 -0.97 -23.79
C LEU A 30 6.76 -2.26 -23.92
N ASN A 31 7.74 -2.46 -23.03
CA ASN A 31 8.38 -3.75 -22.87
C ASN A 31 7.46 -4.67 -22.05
N PRO A 32 6.93 -5.76 -22.64
CA PRO A 32 5.97 -6.62 -21.95
C PRO A 32 6.58 -7.35 -20.75
N GLU A 33 7.85 -7.75 -20.81
CA GLU A 33 8.50 -8.48 -19.72
C GLU A 33 8.65 -7.60 -18.48
N LYS A 34 9.05 -6.33 -18.66
CA LYS A 34 9.13 -5.37 -17.55
C LYS A 34 7.75 -5.05 -16.98
N ALA A 35 6.74 -4.96 -17.84
CA ALA A 35 5.37 -4.72 -17.42
C ALA A 35 4.84 -5.88 -16.56
N THR A 36 5.06 -7.12 -16.99
CA THR A 36 4.71 -8.32 -16.23
C THR A 36 5.46 -8.36 -14.90
N LEU A 37 6.78 -8.14 -14.90
CA LEU A 37 7.57 -8.14 -13.67
C LEU A 37 7.07 -7.11 -12.66
N LEU A 38 6.70 -5.91 -13.12
CA LEU A 38 6.13 -4.88 -12.28
C LEU A 38 4.73 -5.25 -11.78
N ALA A 39 3.91 -5.93 -12.58
CA ALA A 39 2.61 -6.45 -12.15
C ALA A 39 2.79 -7.51 -11.06
N ASP A 40 3.65 -8.50 -11.27
CA ASP A 40 3.93 -9.58 -10.30
C ASP A 40 4.41 -9.04 -8.94
N CYS A 41 5.27 -8.01 -8.95
CA CYS A 41 5.72 -7.35 -7.71
C CYS A 41 4.57 -6.68 -6.94
N ARG A 42 3.60 -6.09 -7.64
CA ARG A 42 2.42 -5.49 -7.00
C ARG A 42 1.45 -6.55 -6.51
N ASP A 43 1.24 -7.58 -7.32
CA ASP A 43 0.37 -8.70 -7.00
C ASP A 43 0.87 -9.43 -5.77
N TYR A 44 2.18 -9.61 -5.60
CA TYR A 44 2.78 -10.10 -4.36
C TYR A 44 2.32 -9.28 -3.14
N CYS A 45 2.39 -7.95 -3.22
CA CYS A 45 1.97 -7.07 -2.12
C CYS A 45 0.46 -7.18 -1.85
N PHE A 46 -0.35 -7.31 -2.89
CA PHE A 46 -1.78 -7.53 -2.74
C PHE A 46 -2.08 -8.87 -2.06
N TYR A 47 -1.53 -9.97 -2.57
CA TYR A 47 -1.74 -11.30 -2.00
C TYR A 47 -1.24 -11.38 -0.57
N LEU A 48 -0.08 -10.80 -0.25
CA LEU A 48 0.39 -10.73 1.14
C LEU A 48 -0.65 -10.07 2.06
N VAL A 49 -1.22 -8.94 1.63
CA VAL A 49 -2.22 -8.23 2.45
C VAL A 49 -3.53 -8.98 2.52
N LEU A 50 -3.98 -9.60 1.42
CA LEU A 50 -5.20 -10.41 1.39
C LEU A 50 -5.07 -11.65 2.28
N ASP A 51 -3.96 -12.38 2.19
CA ASP A 51 -3.67 -13.53 3.04
C ASP A 51 -3.72 -13.13 4.52
N ILE A 52 -3.10 -11.99 4.88
CA ILE A 52 -3.16 -11.46 6.25
C ILE A 52 -4.58 -11.02 6.62
N LEU A 53 -5.42 -10.53 5.72
CA LEU A 53 -6.79 -10.13 6.04
C LEU A 53 -7.72 -11.33 6.28
N GLU A 54 -7.42 -12.46 5.63
CA GLU A 54 -8.15 -13.73 5.73
C GLU A 54 -7.70 -14.57 6.93
N GLU A 55 -6.39 -14.68 7.13
CA GLU A 55 -5.77 -15.45 8.20
C GLU A 55 -5.34 -14.50 9.32
N GLU A 56 -5.83 -14.70 10.56
CA GLU A 56 -5.36 -13.93 11.71
C GLU A 56 -3.85 -14.14 11.89
N SER A 57 -3.05 -13.14 11.49
CA SER A 57 -1.59 -13.17 11.55
C SER A 57 -1.08 -12.49 12.82
N GLU A 58 -0.04 -13.03 13.44
CA GLU A 58 0.58 -12.45 14.65
C GLU A 58 1.48 -11.24 14.33
N ASP A 59 1.94 -11.09 13.09
CA ASP A 59 2.98 -10.11 12.69
C ASP A 59 2.41 -8.85 11.98
N VAL A 60 1.10 -8.59 12.08
CA VAL A 60 0.43 -7.51 11.32
C VAL A 60 1.07 -6.15 11.55
N THR A 61 1.48 -5.85 12.79
CA THR A 61 2.09 -4.56 13.12
C THR A 61 3.42 -4.36 12.37
N GLU A 62 4.26 -5.40 12.28
CA GLU A 62 5.52 -5.33 11.53
C GLU A 62 5.25 -5.07 10.05
N ILE A 63 4.27 -5.78 9.46
CA ILE A 63 3.91 -5.61 8.05
C ILE A 63 3.38 -4.21 7.78
N VAL A 64 2.52 -3.67 8.65
CA VAL A 64 2.04 -2.29 8.55
C VAL A 64 3.21 -1.30 8.57
N GLU A 65 4.16 -1.44 9.50
CA GLU A 65 5.35 -0.58 9.54
C GLU A 65 6.22 -0.70 8.28
N GLN A 66 6.37 -1.91 7.73
CA GLN A 66 7.09 -2.10 6.48
C GLN A 66 6.38 -1.42 5.30
N LEU A 67 5.05 -1.53 5.19
CA LEU A 67 4.27 -0.84 4.16
C LEU A 67 4.37 0.68 4.28
N MET A 68 4.37 1.24 5.49
CA MET A 68 4.62 2.68 5.72
C MET A 68 6.04 3.10 5.30
N LYS A 69 7.06 2.25 5.49
CA LYS A 69 8.42 2.51 4.98
C LYS A 69 8.44 2.50 3.44
N CYS A 70 7.69 1.60 2.81
CA CYS A 70 7.53 1.57 1.35
C CYS A 70 6.84 2.83 0.82
N GLU A 71 5.76 3.28 1.48
CA GLU A 71 5.07 4.54 1.19
C GLU A 71 6.05 5.73 1.26
N ALA A 72 6.77 5.86 2.39
CA ALA A 72 7.72 6.94 2.60
C ALA A 72 8.83 6.93 1.53
N TYR A 73 9.30 5.74 1.14
CA TYR A 73 10.28 5.60 0.07
C TYR A 73 9.72 6.08 -1.28
N ALA A 74 8.53 5.61 -1.69
CA ALA A 74 7.90 6.00 -2.95
C ALA A 74 7.63 7.52 -3.00
N SER A 75 7.11 8.07 -1.90
CA SER A 75 6.91 9.51 -1.71
C SER A 75 8.21 10.29 -1.89
N GLY A 76 9.30 9.85 -1.24
CA GLY A 76 10.63 10.44 -1.39
C GLY A 76 11.24 10.35 -2.79
N LYS A 77 10.71 9.48 -3.67
CA LYS A 77 11.06 9.39 -5.09
C LYS A 77 10.11 10.16 -6.01
N GLY A 78 9.07 10.79 -5.47
CA GLY A 78 8.04 11.48 -6.25
C GLY A 78 7.06 10.52 -6.94
N ASP A 79 7.07 9.23 -6.60
CA ASP A 79 6.15 8.24 -7.16
C ASP A 79 4.81 8.26 -6.40
N GLN A 80 3.91 9.15 -6.84
CA GLN A 80 2.61 9.35 -6.20
C GLN A 80 1.70 8.12 -6.30
N PHE A 81 1.82 7.34 -7.38
CA PHE A 81 1.01 6.14 -7.55
C PHE A 81 1.37 5.10 -6.52
N HIS A 82 2.66 4.76 -6.39
CA HIS A 82 3.09 3.74 -5.43
C HIS A 82 3.05 4.23 -3.97
N ASN A 83 3.19 5.53 -3.73
CA ASN A 83 2.86 6.13 -2.43
C ASN A 83 1.42 5.77 -2.02
N GLY A 84 0.43 6.16 -2.81
CA GLY A 84 -0.98 5.88 -2.51
C GLY A 84 -1.29 4.39 -2.42
N PHE A 85 -0.63 3.57 -3.24
CA PHE A 85 -0.72 2.12 -3.20
C PHE A 85 -0.31 1.54 -1.84
N PHE A 86 0.92 1.82 -1.38
CA PHE A 86 1.41 1.28 -0.09
C PHE A 86 0.66 1.87 1.11
N PHE A 87 0.31 3.16 1.05
CA PHE A 87 -0.55 3.77 2.06
C PHE A 87 -1.87 3.01 2.19
N THR A 88 -2.56 2.76 1.08
CA THR A 88 -3.85 2.06 1.09
C THR A 88 -3.74 0.67 1.69
N LEU A 89 -2.70 -0.10 1.32
CA LEU A 89 -2.46 -1.43 1.87
C LEU A 89 -2.25 -1.40 3.40
N SER A 90 -1.45 -0.45 3.91
CA SER A 90 -1.24 -0.29 5.36
C SER A 90 -2.53 0.07 6.09
N GLN A 91 -3.38 0.92 5.50
CA GLN A 91 -4.66 1.35 6.09
C GLN A 91 -5.64 0.17 6.21
N LEU A 92 -5.71 -0.70 5.21
CA LEU A 92 -6.57 -1.88 5.24
C LEU A 92 -6.23 -2.79 6.44
N LEU A 93 -4.95 -3.10 6.60
CA LEU A 93 -4.48 -3.91 7.73
C LEU A 93 -4.70 -3.20 9.06
N ALA A 94 -4.39 -1.91 9.14
CA ALA A 94 -4.54 -1.15 10.37
C ALA A 94 -6.00 -1.05 10.84
N ILE A 95 -6.95 -0.88 9.92
CA ILE A 95 -8.38 -0.85 10.25
C ILE A 95 -8.85 -2.23 10.70
N LYS A 96 -8.52 -3.29 9.96
CA LYS A 96 -8.94 -4.67 10.28
C LYS A 96 -8.42 -5.11 11.65
N TYR A 97 -7.15 -4.85 11.92
CA TYR A 97 -6.44 -5.34 13.10
C TYR A 97 -6.28 -4.30 14.21
N LYS A 98 -6.91 -3.14 14.06
CA LYS A 98 -6.88 -2.04 15.05
C LYS A 98 -5.46 -1.56 15.38
N VAL A 99 -4.56 -1.60 14.40
CA VAL A 99 -3.20 -1.03 14.53
C VAL A 99 -3.32 0.49 14.53
N ARG A 100 -2.69 1.14 15.51
CA ARG A 100 -2.76 2.61 15.65
C ARG A 100 -1.75 3.27 14.72
N LEU A 101 -2.25 3.96 13.69
CA LEU A 101 -1.41 4.73 12.76
C LEU A 101 -1.22 6.21 13.16
N LEU A 102 -2.14 6.75 13.96
CA LEU A 102 -2.11 8.13 14.47
C LEU A 102 -2.31 8.12 15.99
N ARG A 103 -1.99 9.25 16.66
CA ARG A 103 -2.31 9.43 18.09
C ARG A 103 -3.83 9.38 18.29
N GLY A 104 -4.31 8.30 18.91
CA GLY A 104 -5.71 8.06 19.19
C GLY A 104 -6.00 6.58 19.43
N ASP A 105 -7.24 6.25 19.78
CA ASP A 105 -7.69 4.87 19.85
C ASP A 105 -8.05 4.36 18.46
N ALA A 106 -7.78 3.09 18.20
CA ALA A 106 -8.21 2.45 16.97
C ALA A 106 -9.74 2.46 16.89
N ILE A 107 -10.27 3.07 15.84
CA ILE A 107 -11.72 3.21 15.66
C ILE A 107 -12.32 1.88 15.20
N ASN A 108 -13.33 1.39 15.91
CA ASN A 108 -14.10 0.23 15.46
C ASN A 108 -15.22 0.68 14.50
N ARG A 109 -15.97 -0.28 13.93
CA ARG A 109 -16.99 0.01 12.91
C ARG A 109 -18.14 0.85 13.45
N GLU A 110 -18.54 0.62 14.70
CA GLU A 110 -19.62 1.31 15.39
C GLU A 110 -19.24 2.78 15.64
N ASN A 111 -18.08 3.02 16.25
CA ASN A 111 -17.52 4.35 16.48
C ASN A 111 -17.33 5.10 15.16
N PHE A 112 -16.92 4.40 14.10
CA PHE A 112 -16.83 5.01 12.76
C PHE A 112 -18.19 5.45 12.24
N LYS A 113 -19.25 4.63 12.36
CA LYS A 113 -20.59 5.01 11.88
C LYS A 113 -21.08 6.29 12.56
N GLU A 114 -20.93 6.38 13.88
CA GLU A 114 -21.32 7.57 14.65
C GLU A 114 -20.47 8.79 14.29
N SER A 115 -19.15 8.62 14.18
CA SER A 115 -18.26 9.70 13.77
C SER A 115 -18.56 10.18 12.36
N TRP A 116 -18.84 9.25 11.43
CA TRP A 116 -19.10 9.57 10.03
C TRP A 116 -20.39 10.36 9.85
N LEU A 117 -21.44 10.09 10.63
CA LEU A 117 -22.67 10.90 10.62
C LEU A 117 -22.36 12.38 10.93
N ARG A 118 -21.60 12.65 12.00
CA ARG A 118 -21.18 14.01 12.35
C ARG A 118 -20.30 14.64 11.26
N THR A 119 -19.34 13.88 10.74
CA THR A 119 -18.47 14.35 9.65
C THR A 119 -19.28 14.73 8.40
N ARG A 120 -20.30 13.94 8.04
CA ARG A 120 -21.20 14.24 6.93
C ARG A 120 -21.99 15.53 7.13
N GLU A 121 -22.53 15.73 8.33
CA GLU A 121 -23.23 16.97 8.69
C GLU A 121 -22.30 18.20 8.57
N GLU A 122 -21.07 18.09 9.07
CA GLU A 122 -20.06 19.17 8.99
C GLU A 122 -19.64 19.47 7.55
N LEU A 123 -19.37 18.42 6.77
CA LEU A 123 -18.97 18.54 5.36
C LEU A 123 -20.15 18.88 4.43
N ARG A 124 -21.39 18.83 4.94
CA ARG A 124 -22.63 19.03 4.19
C ARG A 124 -22.78 18.06 3.00
N VAL A 125 -22.45 16.79 3.21
CA VAL A 125 -22.53 15.69 2.22
C VAL A 125 -23.41 14.54 2.67
#